data_AF-A0A1M5GTM7-F1
#
_entry.id   AF-A0A1M5GTM7-F1
#
_cell.length_a   1.000
_cell.length_b   1.000
_cell.length_c   1.000
_cell.angle_alpha   90.00
_cell.angle_beta   90.00
_cell.angle_gamma   90.00
#
_symmetry.space_group_name_H-M   'P 1'
#
loop_
_entity.id
_entity.type
_entity.pdbx_description
1 polymer ?
#
loop_
_entity_poly.entity_id
_entity_poly.type
_entity_poly.pdbx_seq_one_letter_code
_entity_poly.pdbx_strand_id
1 'polypeptide(L)'
;VVKATDTEGAFATDTFRLCVEGYPVSAEDISAEAFSVNLYPNPARNNVNLEIKSSGYGPVDVSVYTITGKEVLRRNFSNSSVVTFSMAEQVSGVYFVKLQKDGQLAVKKLVLESK
;
A
#
# COMPACT_ATOMS: atom_id res chain seq x y z
N VAL A 1 20.65 3.09 -15.27
CA VAL A 1 21.11 4.04 -16.30
C VAL A 1 20.25 3.82 -17.52
N VAL A 2 19.51 4.84 -17.94
CA VAL A 2 18.66 4.80 -19.14
C VAL A 2 19.51 5.30 -20.31
N LYS A 3 19.44 4.61 -21.45
CA LYS A 3 20.19 4.94 -22.66
C LYS A 3 19.22 5.22 -23.81
N ALA A 4 19.33 6.39 -24.43
CA ALA A 4 18.66 6.72 -25.69
C ALA A 4 19.68 6.69 -26.82
N THR A 5 19.33 6.13 -27.98
CA THR A 5 20.19 6.07 -29.17
C THR A 5 19.40 6.56 -30.38
N ASP A 6 19.99 7.42 -31.20
CA ASP A 6 19.38 7.86 -32.45
C ASP A 6 19.59 6.83 -33.58
N THR A 7 19.04 7.13 -34.77
CA THR A 7 19.15 6.27 -35.95
C THR A 7 20.53 6.26 -36.58
N GLU A 8 21.39 7.23 -36.26
CA GLU A 8 22.77 7.32 -36.74
C GLU A 8 23.78 6.69 -35.74
N GLY A 9 23.30 6.21 -34.60
CA GLY A 9 24.07 5.46 -33.61
C GLY A 9 24.66 6.30 -32.48
N ALA A 10 24.41 7.61 -32.44
CA ALA A 10 24.80 8.42 -31.29
C ALA A 10 23.90 8.10 -30.10
N PHE A 11 24.46 8.09 -28.89
CA PHE A 11 23.71 7.78 -27.69
C PHE A 11 23.99 8.72 -26.54
N ALA A 12 22.96 8.93 -25.71
CA ALA A 12 23.04 9.64 -24.45
C ALA A 12 22.57 8.71 -23.32
N THR A 13 23.20 8.84 -22.15
CA THR A 13 22.84 8.08 -20.95
C THR A 13 22.53 9.02 -19.80
N ASP A 14 21.51 8.68 -19.01
CA ASP A 14 21.21 9.39 -17.77
C ASP A 14 20.80 8.42 -16.65
N THR A 15 20.93 8.85 -15.40
CA THR A 15 20.49 8.09 -14.24
C THR A 15 19.16 8.62 -13.75
N PHE A 16 18.09 7.86 -13.99
CA PHE A 16 16.82 8.11 -13.33
C PHE A 16 16.97 7.87 -11.81
N ARG A 17 16.91 8.94 -11.02
CA ARG A 17 16.86 8.86 -9.56
C ARG A 17 15.43 9.12 -9.11
N LEU A 18 14.79 8.10 -8.54
CA LEU A 18 13.53 8.26 -7.85
C LEU A 18 13.81 8.56 -6.38
N CYS A 19 13.68 9.83 -5.99
CA CYS A 19 13.67 10.22 -4.58
C CYS A 19 12.24 10.05 -4.07
N VAL A 20 11.98 8.96 -3.34
CA VAL A 20 10.72 8.78 -2.62
C VAL A 20 10.92 9.33 -1.21
N GLU A 21 10.18 10.38 -0.86
CA GLU A 21 10.05 10.81 0.54
C GLU A 21 9.24 9.75 1.30
N GLY A 22 9.93 8.89 2.05
CA GLY A 22 9.31 7.87 2.89
C GLY A 22 8.95 6.58 2.15
N TYR A 23 9.66 5.50 2.48
CA TYR A 23 9.20 4.14 2.22
C TYR A 23 8.66 3.55 3.52
N PRO A 24 7.47 2.92 3.56
CA PRO A 24 7.13 2.04 4.65
C PRO A 24 7.89 0.72 4.45
N VAL A 25 9.16 0.71 4.87
CA VAL A 25 9.86 -0.53 5.19
C VAL A 25 9.33 -1.01 6.53
N SER A 26 8.92 -2.28 6.59
CA SER A 26 8.56 -2.94 7.84
C SER A 26 9.78 -2.95 8.75
N ALA A 27 9.82 -2.02 9.71
CA ALA A 27 10.68 -2.06 10.88
C ALA A 27 10.06 -1.16 11.96
N GLU A 28 9.72 -1.77 13.10
CA GLU A 28 9.60 -1.06 14.37
C GLU A 28 10.90 -0.24 14.63
N ASP A 29 10.80 1.08 14.75
CA ASP A 29 11.05 1.79 16.03
C ASP A 29 10.75 3.32 15.98
N ILE A 30 9.76 3.70 16.80
CA ILE A 30 9.67 4.85 17.72
C ILE A 30 10.04 6.26 17.20
N SER A 31 9.02 6.99 16.71
CA SER A 31 8.58 8.34 17.19
C SER A 31 7.62 9.01 16.18
N ALA A 32 6.39 8.51 16.06
CA ALA A 32 5.27 9.23 15.45
C ALA A 32 3.94 8.72 16.04
N GLU A 33 3.66 9.14 17.27
CA GLU A 33 2.69 8.56 18.21
C GLU A 33 1.20 8.86 17.92
N ALA A 34 0.71 8.78 16.67
CA ALA A 34 -0.74 9.01 16.45
C ALA A 34 -1.41 8.20 15.36
N PHE A 35 -0.69 7.50 14.48
CA PHE A 35 -1.30 6.73 13.39
C PHE A 35 -0.35 5.66 12.84
N SER A 36 -0.60 4.40 13.21
CA SER A 36 0.05 3.25 12.61
C SER A 36 -0.98 2.21 12.16
N VAL A 37 -0.63 1.45 11.14
CA VAL A 37 -1.49 0.41 10.57
C VAL A 37 -0.71 -0.89 10.53
N ASN A 38 -1.32 -1.97 10.97
CA ASN A 38 -0.83 -3.33 10.82
C ASN A 38 -1.76 -4.09 9.87
N LEU A 39 -1.19 -4.90 8.98
CA LEU A 39 -1.93 -5.68 8.00
C LEU A 39 -1.60 -7.15 8.19
N TYR A 40 -2.62 -7.98 8.41
CA TYR A 40 -2.44 -9.42 8.61
C TYR A 40 -3.67 -10.25 8.19
N PRO A 41 -3.48 -11.54 7.84
CA PRO A 41 -2.19 -12.17 7.57
C PRO A 41 -1.55 -11.62 6.30
N ASN A 42 -0.23 -11.77 6.17
CA ASN A 42 0.51 -11.48 4.95
C ASN A 42 1.65 -12.51 4.82
N PRO A 43 1.56 -13.48 3.88
CA PRO A 43 0.56 -13.58 2.81
C PRO A 43 -0.88 -13.86 3.29
N ALA A 44 -1.86 -13.33 2.56
CA ALA A 44 -3.29 -13.60 2.77
C ALA A 44 -3.83 -14.55 1.70
N ARG A 45 -4.94 -15.24 2.01
CA ARG A 45 -5.66 -16.08 1.03
C ARG A 45 -6.98 -15.46 0.59
N ASN A 46 -7.80 -15.04 1.56
CA ASN A 46 -9.13 -14.49 1.30
C ASN A 46 -9.32 -13.18 2.07
N ASN A 47 -9.38 -13.26 3.40
CA ASN A 47 -9.68 -12.11 4.24
C ASN A 47 -8.40 -11.46 4.74
N VAL A 48 -8.42 -10.14 4.79
CA VAL A 48 -7.33 -9.30 5.27
C VAL A 48 -7.87 -8.42 6.39
N ASN A 49 -7.14 -8.36 7.49
CA ASN A 49 -7.41 -7.47 8.61
C ASN A 49 -6.41 -6.33 8.61
N LEU A 50 -6.91 -5.11 8.79
CA LEU A 50 -6.10 -3.94 9.10
C LEU A 50 -6.41 -3.48 10.51
N GLU A 51 -5.41 -3.55 11.39
CA GLU A 51 -5.45 -2.95 12.72
C GLU A 51 -4.90 -1.53 12.63
N ILE A 52 -5.67 -0.56 13.11
CA ILE A 52 -5.42 0.87 13.01
C ILE A 52 -5.20 1.39 14.42
N LYS A 53 -3.96 1.77 14.73
CA LYS A 53 -3.60 2.38 16.02
C LYS A 53 -3.54 3.87 15.83
N SER A 54 -4.54 4.59 16.33
CA SER A 54 -4.60 6.03 16.18
C SER A 54 -5.27 6.73 17.36
N SER A 55 -4.84 7.97 17.66
CA SER A 55 -5.42 8.81 18.71
C SER A 55 -6.78 9.36 18.27
N GLY A 56 -7.82 8.52 18.31
CA GLY A 56 -9.20 8.92 18.08
C GLY A 56 -9.98 7.97 17.16
N TYR A 57 -11.30 8.10 17.25
CA TYR A 57 -12.26 7.36 16.45
C TYR A 57 -12.77 8.23 15.30
N GLY A 58 -12.84 7.69 14.08
CA GLY A 58 -13.24 8.45 12.91
C GLY A 58 -13.48 7.56 11.68
N PRO A 59 -14.02 8.12 10.59
CA PRO A 59 -14.16 7.41 9.34
C PRO A 59 -12.79 7.12 8.72
N VAL A 60 -12.67 5.94 8.12
CA VAL A 60 -11.44 5.47 7.47
C VAL A 60 -11.77 5.03 6.06
N ASP A 61 -11.07 5.59 5.07
CA ASP A 61 -11.13 5.14 3.68
C ASP A 61 -10.02 4.12 3.42
N VAL A 62 -10.41 2.92 2.99
CA VAL A 62 -9.50 1.85 2.60
C VAL A 62 -9.68 1.57 1.13
N SER A 63 -8.59 1.68 0.39
CA SER A 63 -8.53 1.41 -1.04
C SER A 63 -7.40 0.42 -1.35
N VAL A 64 -7.62 -0.52 -2.26
CA VAL A 64 -6.62 -1.53 -2.66
C VAL A 64 -6.33 -1.38 -4.14
N TYR A 65 -5.04 -1.38 -4.47
CA TYR A 65 -4.53 -1.17 -5.83
C TYR A 65 -3.65 -2.34 -6.28
N THR A 66 -3.68 -2.65 -7.57
CA THR A 66 -2.68 -3.51 -8.21
C THR A 66 -1.33 -2.79 -8.31
N ILE A 67 -0.27 -3.54 -8.66
CA ILE A 67 1.05 -2.94 -8.97
C ILE A 67 1.02 -1.94 -10.13
N THR A 68 0.03 -2.02 -11.00
CA THR A 68 -0.17 -1.09 -12.13
C THR A 68 -1.01 0.13 -11.75
N GLY A 69 -1.44 0.24 -10.49
CA GLY A 69 -2.25 1.36 -9.99
C GLY A 69 -3.75 1.22 -10.24
N LYS A 70 -4.24 0.07 -10.73
CA LYS A 70 -5.69 -0.17 -10.88
C LYS A 70 -6.32 -0.37 -9.50
N GLU A 71 -7.32 0.43 -9.16
CA GLU A 71 -8.14 0.23 -7.96
C GLU A 71 -9.01 -1.02 -8.12
N VAL A 72 -8.93 -1.95 -7.15
CA VAL A 72 -9.70 -3.21 -7.14
C VAL A 72 -10.69 -3.28 -6.00
N LEU A 73 -10.50 -2.48 -4.95
CA LEU A 73 -11.42 -2.40 -3.82
C LEU A 73 -11.37 -1.00 -3.23
N ARG A 74 -12.53 -0.47 -2.86
CA ARG A 74 -12.65 0.73 -2.03
C ARG A 74 -13.80 0.57 -1.05
N ARG A 75 -13.54 0.85 0.23
CA ARG A 75 -14.49 0.73 1.33
C ARG A 75 -14.28 1.85 2.33
N ASN A 76 -15.37 2.38 2.86
CA ASN A 76 -15.34 3.31 3.97
C ASN A 76 -15.82 2.60 5.22
N PHE A 77 -15.08 2.75 6.31
CA PHE A 77 -15.40 2.17 7.60
C PHE A 77 -15.60 3.29 8.61
N SER A 78 -16.75 3.28 9.28
CA SER A 78 -17.02 4.21 10.37
C SER A 78 -16.50 3.63 11.68
N ASN A 79 -15.70 4.42 12.40
CA ASN A 79 -15.40 4.17 13.82
C ASN A 79 -14.90 2.74 14.12
N SER A 80 -13.85 2.29 13.43
CA SER A 80 -13.31 0.93 13.58
C SER A 80 -11.81 0.96 13.82
N SER A 81 -11.35 0.32 14.90
CA SER A 81 -9.92 0.08 15.17
C SER A 81 -9.38 -1.11 14.38
N VAL A 82 -10.25 -2.02 13.95
CA VAL A 82 -9.91 -3.14 13.07
C VAL A 82 -10.93 -3.17 11.94
N VAL A 83 -10.45 -3.23 10.71
CA VAL A 83 -11.28 -3.37 9.52
C VAL A 83 -10.92 -4.65 8.79
N THR A 84 -11.94 -5.37 8.34
CA THR A 84 -11.77 -6.62 7.59
C THR A 84 -12.39 -6.47 6.21
N PHE A 85 -11.66 -6.90 5.19
CA PHE A 85 -12.18 -6.98 3.83
C PHE A 85 -11.75 -8.27 3.14
N SER A 86 -12.55 -8.67 2.16
CA SER A 86 -12.30 -9.86 1.35
C SER A 86 -11.56 -9.51 0.06
N MET A 87 -10.55 -10.31 -0.25
CA MET A 87 -9.80 -10.34 -1.51
C MET A 87 -10.09 -11.62 -2.30
N ALA A 88 -11.15 -12.37 -1.94
CA ALA A 88 -11.43 -13.69 -2.53
C ALA A 88 -11.71 -13.66 -4.05
N GLU A 89 -12.15 -12.52 -4.58
CA GLU A 89 -12.40 -12.33 -6.02
C GLU A 89 -11.14 -11.87 -6.79
N GLN A 90 -10.03 -11.62 -6.09
CA GLN A 90 -8.80 -11.11 -6.67
C GLN A 90 -7.81 -12.26 -6.92
N VAL A 91 -7.02 -12.14 -7.98
CA VAL A 91 -6.00 -13.14 -8.33
C VAL A 91 -4.79 -13.03 -7.42
N SER A 92 -4.03 -14.12 -7.26
CA SER A 92 -2.79 -14.10 -6.49
C SER A 92 -1.79 -13.07 -7.06
N GLY A 93 -1.03 -12.44 -6.18
CA GLY A 93 -0.10 -11.39 -6.56
C GLY A 93 0.15 -10.36 -5.46
N VAL A 94 0.77 -9.25 -5.85
CA VAL A 94 1.09 -8.15 -4.94
C VAL A 94 0.11 -7.01 -5.13
N TYR A 95 -0.37 -6.47 -4.02
CA TYR A 95 -1.31 -5.37 -3.94
C TYR A 95 -0.79 -4.29 -2.97
N PHE A 96 -1.29 -3.07 -3.14
CA PHE A 96 -1.06 -1.96 -2.23
C PHE A 96 -2.37 -1.58 -1.57
N VAL A 97 -2.42 -1.71 -0.25
CA VAL A 97 -3.55 -1.29 0.58
C VAL A 97 -3.25 0.11 1.09
N LYS A 98 -4.03 1.08 0.63
CA LYS A 98 -4.01 2.48 1.01
C LYS A 98 -5.08 2.71 2.07
N LEU A 99 -4.71 3.35 3.17
CA LEU A 99 -5.61 3.73 4.24
C LEU A 99 -5.48 5.23 4.51
N GLN A 100 -6.60 5.94 4.48
CA GLN A 100 -6.65 7.37 4.73
C GLN A 100 -7.61 7.70 5.88
N LYS A 101 -7.13 8.49 6.84
CA LYS A 101 -7.89 8.94 8.01
C LYS A 101 -7.39 10.32 8.44
N ASP A 102 -8.28 11.30 8.63
CA ASP A 102 -7.95 12.64 9.14
C ASP A 102 -6.76 13.31 8.42
N GLY A 103 -6.69 13.17 7.09
CA GLY A 103 -5.58 13.67 6.27
C GLY A 103 -4.29 12.84 6.33
N GLN A 104 -4.18 11.88 7.27
CA GLN A 104 -3.07 10.95 7.38
C GLN A 104 -3.22 9.80 6.41
N LEU A 105 -2.09 9.34 5.86
CA LEU A 105 -2.03 8.32 4.84
C LEU A 105 -1.07 7.20 5.26
N ALA A 106 -1.53 5.95 5.17
CA ALA A 106 -0.70 4.76 5.31
C ALA A 106 -0.85 3.87 4.07
N VAL A 107 0.25 3.28 3.61
CA VAL A 107 0.25 2.30 2.51
C VAL A 107 0.94 1.03 2.99
N LYS A 108 0.31 -0.12 2.76
CA LYS A 108 0.84 -1.45 3.10
C LYS A 108 0.87 -2.35 1.87
N LYS A 109 1.98 -3.07 1.71
CA LYS A 109 2.09 -4.14 0.71
C LYS A 109 1.36 -5.38 1.23
N LEU A 110 0.46 -5.90 0.41
CA LEU A 110 -0.25 -7.16 0.64
C LEU A 110 0.22 -8.19 -0.41
N VAL A 111 0.58 -9.38 0.04
CA VAL A 111 0.81 -10.55 -0.82
C VAL A 111 -0.43 -11.44 -0.72
N LEU A 112 -1.10 -11.68 -1.84
CA LEU A 112 -2.25 -12.58 -1.94
C LEU A 112 -1.81 -13.89 -2.58
N GLU A 113 -2.05 -15.01 -1.91
CA GLU A 113 -1.80 -16.35 -2.40
C GLU A 113 -3.08 -16.99 -2.93
N SER A 114 -2.93 -17.83 -3.95
CA SER A 114 -4.01 -18.68 -4.43
C SER A 114 -4.36 -19.73 -3.38
N LYS A 115 -5.59 -20.25 -3.44
CA LYS A 115 -6.06 -21.34 -2.59
C LYS A 115 -5.29 -22.63 -2.83
#